data_AF-A0A931CQB3-F1
#
_entry.id   AF-A0A931CQB3-F1
#
_cell.length_a   1.000
_cell.length_b   1.000
_cell.length_c   1.000
_cell.angle_alpha   90.00
_cell.angle_beta   90.00
_cell.angle_gamma   90.00
#
_symmetry.space_group_name_H-M   'P 1'
#
loop_
_entity.id
_entity.type
_entity.pdbx_description
1 polymer ?
#
loop_
_entity_poly.entity_id
_entity_poly.type
_entity_poly.pdbx_seq_one_letter_code
_entity_poly.pdbx_strand_id
1 'polypeptide(L)'
;MATEVGTQFRRALAKAALMPGVGWAVVVVALLGAATRGASPPLLNLAIFVIPGFAFVPATIFVIHLHRAADQATFDRAMRRVLVSAGIGLALLIGAGYALSGLSD
;
A
#
# COMPACT_ATOMS: atom_id res chain seq x y z
N MET A 1 19.24 -0.94 25.67
CA MET A 1 17.80 -1.29 25.77
C MET A 1 16.89 -0.26 25.12
N ALA A 2 16.95 1.04 25.43
CA ALA A 2 16.07 2.06 24.82
C ALA A 2 16.19 2.20 23.28
N THR A 3 17.40 2.01 22.73
CA THR A 3 17.67 2.09 21.28
C THR A 3 17.13 0.89 20.48
N GLU A 4 17.08 -0.30 21.09
CA GLU A 4 16.50 -1.50 20.49
C GLU A 4 14.98 -1.40 20.37
N VAL A 5 14.31 -0.95 21.44
CA VAL A 5 12.85 -0.77 21.46
C VAL A 5 12.41 0.23 20.40
N GLY A 6 13.11 1.35 20.26
CA GLY A 6 12.81 2.35 19.22
C GLY A 6 12.96 1.80 17.80
N THR A 7 13.96 0.95 17.57
CA THR A 7 14.19 0.34 16.24
C THR A 7 13.14 -0.73 15.92
N GLN A 8 12.74 -1.54 16.90
CA GLN A 8 11.67 -2.53 16.74
C GLN A 8 10.32 -1.86 16.49
N PHE A 9 9.98 -0.80 17.24
CA PHE A 9 8.74 -0.04 17.03
C PHE A 9 8.68 0.55 15.63
N ARG A 10 9.78 1.13 15.15
CA ARG A 10 9.90 1.67 13.80
C ARG A 10 9.70 0.59 12.73
N ARG A 11 10.29 -0.61 12.90
CA ARG A 11 10.05 -1.75 11.99
C ARG A 11 8.60 -2.20 12.00
N ALA A 12 7.95 -2.22 13.17
CA ALA A 12 6.52 -2.54 13.27
C ALA A 12 5.65 -1.50 12.56
N LEU A 13 5.97 -0.21 12.72
CA LEU A 13 5.29 0.88 12.03
C LEU A 13 5.41 0.75 10.49
N ALA A 14 6.60 0.43 9.99
CA ALA A 14 6.81 0.21 8.55
C ALA A 14 5.96 -0.94 8.00
N LYS A 15 5.78 -2.02 8.79
CA LYS A 15 4.89 -3.14 8.42
C LYS A 15 3.41 -2.72 8.50
N ALA A 16 3.02 -2.00 9.54
CA ALA A 16 1.66 -1.49 9.70
C ALA A 16 1.26 -0.57 8.54
N ALA A 17 2.19 0.26 8.06
CA ALA A 17 1.99 1.11 6.90
C ALA A 17 1.68 0.34 5.59
N LEU A 18 2.01 -0.95 5.51
CA LEU A 18 1.66 -1.80 4.37
C LEU A 18 0.28 -2.47 4.49
N MET A 19 -0.37 -2.46 5.67
CA MET A 19 -1.68 -3.09 5.85
C MET A 19 -2.73 -2.58 4.84
N PRO A 20 -2.82 -1.28 4.53
CA PRO A 20 -3.72 -0.80 3.48
C PRO A 20 -3.41 -1.40 2.11
N GLY A 21 -2.13 -1.61 1.79
CA GLY A 21 -1.71 -2.27 0.54
C GLY A 21 -2.13 -3.74 0.48
N VAL A 22 -2.11 -4.45 1.60
CA VAL A 22 -2.66 -5.82 1.68
C VAL A 22 -4.18 -5.82 1.47
N GLY A 23 -4.90 -4.90 2.13
CA GLY A 23 -6.35 -4.75 1.93
C GLY A 23 -6.68 -4.46 0.46
N TRP A 24 -5.93 -3.57 -0.18
CA TRP A 24 -6.02 -3.29 -1.61
C TRP A 24 -5.81 -4.56 -2.45
N ALA A 25 -4.76 -5.35 -2.18
CA ALA A 25 -4.49 -6.58 -2.92
C ALA A 25 -5.64 -7.60 -2.80
N VAL A 26 -6.24 -7.73 -1.60
CA VAL A 26 -7.42 -8.59 -1.38
C VAL A 26 -8.60 -8.11 -2.23
N VAL A 27 -8.86 -6.80 -2.29
CA VAL A 27 -9.94 -6.23 -3.12
C VAL A 27 -9.70 -6.49 -4.61
N VAL A 28 -8.46 -6.32 -5.09
CA VAL A 28 -8.11 -6.62 -6.49
C VAL A 28 -8.34 -8.10 -6.82
N VAL A 29 -7.92 -9.01 -5.94
CA VAL A 29 -8.17 -10.45 -6.12
C VAL A 29 -9.67 -10.78 -6.12
N ALA A 30 -10.45 -10.14 -5.23
CA ALA A 30 -11.90 -10.31 -5.20
C ALA A 30 -12.57 -9.80 -6.49
N LEU A 31 -12.13 -8.66 -7.03
CA LEU A 31 -12.62 -8.11 -8.31
C LEU A 31 -12.30 -9.02 -9.49
N LEU A 32 -11.08 -9.57 -9.55
CA LEU A 32 -10.69 -10.55 -10.56
C LEU A 32 -11.52 -11.84 -10.42
N GLY A 33 -11.75 -12.29 -9.19
CA GLY A 33 -12.62 -13.43 -8.90
C GLY A 33 -14.06 -13.19 -9.39
N ALA A 34 -14.61 -12.00 -9.17
CA ALA A 34 -15.93 -11.63 -9.70
C ALA A 34 -15.94 -11.61 -11.24
N ALA A 35 -14.88 -11.08 -11.87
CA ALA A 35 -14.73 -11.05 -13.33
C ALA A 35 -14.79 -12.45 -13.96
N THR A 36 -14.12 -13.43 -13.34
CA THR A 36 -14.13 -14.83 -13.82
C THR A 36 -15.49 -15.51 -13.70
N ARG A 37 -16.41 -14.98 -12.89
CA ARG A 37 -17.78 -15.49 -12.72
C ARG A 37 -18.78 -14.86 -13.71
N GLY A 38 -18.30 -14.10 -14.69
CA GLY A 38 -19.15 -13.44 -15.69
C GLY A 38 -19.80 -12.14 -15.22
N ALA A 39 -19.49 -11.67 -14.00
CA ALA A 39 -19.73 -10.28 -13.66
C ALA A 39 -18.75 -9.45 -14.50
N SER A 40 -19.22 -8.51 -15.30
CA SER A 40 -18.35 -7.55 -15.98
C SER A 40 -18.09 -6.40 -15.01
N PRO A 41 -17.01 -6.40 -14.21
CA PRO A 41 -16.64 -5.18 -13.51
C PRO A 41 -16.38 -4.11 -14.58
N PRO A 42 -16.87 -2.87 -14.42
CA PRO A 42 -16.57 -1.81 -15.36
C PRO A 42 -15.05 -1.72 -15.48
N LEU A 43 -14.51 -1.88 -16.69
CA LEU A 43 -13.05 -1.87 -16.91
C LEU A 43 -12.41 -0.60 -16.36
N LEU A 44 -13.16 0.51 -16.38
CA LEU A 44 -12.80 1.79 -15.76
C LEU A 44 -12.62 1.66 -14.23
N ASN A 45 -13.50 0.94 -13.54
CA ASN A 45 -13.40 0.73 -12.09
C ASN A 45 -12.17 -0.08 -11.74
N LEU A 46 -11.83 -1.07 -12.57
CA LEU A 46 -10.65 -1.89 -12.42
C LEU A 46 -9.38 -1.06 -12.65
N ALA A 47 -9.36 -0.21 -13.68
CA ALA A 47 -8.25 0.70 -13.96
C ALA A 47 -8.03 1.71 -12.81
N ILE A 48 -9.09 2.33 -12.29
CA ILE A 48 -9.03 3.24 -11.14
C ILE A 48 -8.50 2.52 -9.90
N PHE A 49 -8.94 1.27 -9.65
CA PHE A 49 -8.45 0.47 -8.55
C PHE A 49 -7.01 -0.01 -8.70
N VAL A 50 -6.41 -0.01 -9.89
CA VAL A 50 -4.99 -0.40 -10.06
C VAL A 50 -4.04 0.74 -9.66
N ILE A 51 -4.48 2.01 -9.74
CA ILE A 51 -3.66 3.20 -9.46
C ILE A 51 -3.00 3.18 -8.07
N PRO A 52 -3.69 2.86 -6.95
CA PRO A 52 -3.07 2.77 -5.64
C PRO A 52 -1.94 1.72 -5.57
N GLY A 53 -2.03 0.65 -6.37
CA GLY A 53 -1.02 -0.41 -6.45
C GLY A 53 0.36 0.11 -6.84
N PHE A 54 0.42 1.11 -7.74
CA PHE A 54 1.69 1.72 -8.15
C PHE A 54 2.42 2.44 -7.02
N ALA A 55 1.72 2.85 -5.97
CA ALA A 55 2.31 3.45 -4.79
C ALA A 55 2.63 2.41 -3.69
N PHE A 56 1.81 1.36 -3.56
CA PHE A 56 2.03 0.29 -2.57
C PHE A 56 3.17 -0.68 -2.96
N VAL A 57 3.42 -0.92 -4.25
CA VAL A 57 4.53 -1.79 -4.70
C VAL A 57 5.90 -1.21 -4.29
N PRO A 58 6.23 0.06 -4.59
CA PRO A 58 7.46 0.69 -4.09
C PRO A 58 7.55 0.70 -2.56
N ALA A 59 6.42 0.95 -1.86
CA ALA A 59 6.40 0.91 -0.40
C ALA A 59 6.86 -0.45 0.14
N THR A 60 6.37 -1.54 -0.45
CA THR A 60 6.77 -2.91 -0.10
C THR A 60 8.26 -3.14 -0.34
N ILE A 61 8.79 -2.69 -1.48
CA ILE A 61 10.22 -2.80 -1.81
C ILE A 61 11.06 -2.03 -0.77
N PHE A 62 10.64 -0.84 -0.36
CA PHE A 62 11.36 -0.06 0.65
C PHE A 62 11.29 -0.70 2.05
N VAL A 63 10.21 -1.40 2.40
CA VAL A 63 10.14 -2.18 3.65
C VAL A 63 11.15 -3.34 3.66
N ILE A 64 11.33 -4.01 2.52
CA ILE A 64 12.35 -5.06 2.39
C ILE A 64 13.75 -4.47 2.56
N HIS A 65 14.03 -3.32 1.94
CA HIS A 65 15.29 -2.61 2.12
C HIS A 65 15.50 -2.16 3.57
N LEU A 66 14.44 -1.70 4.26
CA LEU A 66 14.48 -1.31 5.67
C LEU A 66 14.87 -2.47 6.59
N HIS A 67 14.51 -3.71 6.26
CA HIS A 67 14.94 -4.90 7.01
C HIS A 67 16.40 -5.28 6.74
N ARG A 68 16.93 -4.94 5.57
CA ARG A 68 18.32 -5.22 5.16
C ARG A 68 19.29 -4.09 5.52
N ALA A 69 18.81 -2.93 5.92
CA ALA A 69 19.64 -1.78 6.27
C ALA A 69 20.46 -2.07 7.54
N ALA A 70 21.79 -2.00 7.41
CA ALA A 70 22.73 -2.18 8.52
C ALA A 70 23.05 -0.85 9.24
N ASP A 71 22.90 0.29 8.56
CA ASP A 71 23.19 1.62 9.08
C ASP A 71 21.92 2.45 9.35
N GLN A 72 21.98 3.30 10.38
CA GLN A 72 20.87 4.16 10.82
C GLN A 72 20.41 5.13 9.72
N ALA A 73 21.34 5.66 8.91
CA ALA A 73 21.04 6.65 7.89
C ALA A 73 20.29 6.06 6.68
N THR A 74 20.61 4.83 6.29
CA THR A 74 19.84 4.07 5.28
C THR A 74 18.49 3.65 5.85
N PHE A 75 18.42 3.27 7.12
CA PHE A 75 17.16 2.95 7.80
C PHE A 75 16.19 4.14 7.77
N ASP A 76 16.63 5.34 8.17
CA ASP A 76 15.79 6.54 8.21
C ASP A 76 15.30 6.96 6.81
N ARG A 77 16.18 6.87 5.81
CA ARG A 77 15.81 7.14 4.41
C ARG A 77 14.80 6.13 3.88
N ALA A 78 15.00 4.84 4.14
CA ALA A 78 14.06 3.79 3.75
C ALA A 78 12.71 4.00 4.45
N MET A 79 12.72 4.33 5.75
CA MET A 79 11.51 4.59 6.52
C MET A 79 10.69 5.73 5.93
N ARG A 80 11.33 6.87 5.65
CA ARG A 80 10.65 8.02 5.04
C ARG A 80 10.02 7.65 3.70
N ARG A 81 10.73 6.87 2.89
CA ARG A 81 10.20 6.40 1.59
C ARG A 81 9.02 5.46 1.76
N VAL A 82 9.07 4.52 2.70
CA VAL A 82 7.93 3.64 3.03
C VAL A 82 6.71 4.48 3.41
N LEU A 83 6.87 5.42 4.34
CA LEU A 83 5.74 6.24 4.83
C LEU A 83 5.17 7.14 3.74
N VAL A 84 6.02 7.76 2.92
CA VAL A 84 5.56 8.59 1.79
C VAL A 84 4.82 7.74 0.76
N SER A 85 5.39 6.61 0.33
CA SER A 85 4.77 5.74 -0.67
C SER A 85 3.47 5.11 -0.16
N ALA A 86 3.45 4.65 1.10
CA ALA A 86 2.24 4.12 1.73
C ALA A 86 1.16 5.20 1.91
N GLY A 87 1.55 6.41 2.30
CA GLY A 87 0.65 7.56 2.42
C GLY A 87 0.04 7.97 1.08
N ILE A 88 0.85 8.01 0.02
CA ILE A 88 0.36 8.26 -1.34
C ILE A 88 -0.59 7.14 -1.78
N GLY A 89 -0.22 5.87 -1.55
CA GLY A 89 -1.07 4.73 -1.87
C GLY A 89 -2.42 4.77 -1.15
N LEU A 90 -2.41 5.16 0.13
CA LEU A 90 -3.64 5.34 0.90
C LEU A 90 -4.50 6.49 0.37
N ALA A 91 -3.90 7.64 0.06
CA ALA A 91 -4.62 8.78 -0.50
C ALA A 91 -5.24 8.43 -1.87
N LEU A 92 -4.50 7.73 -2.72
CA LEU A 92 -5.01 7.22 -4.01
C LEU A 92 -6.12 6.20 -3.81
N LEU A 93 -6.01 5.32 -2.81
CA LEU A 93 -7.04 4.31 -2.50
C LEU A 93 -8.34 4.98 -2.05
N ILE A 94 -8.26 5.97 -1.16
CA ILE A 94 -9.41 6.75 -0.69
C ILE A 94 -10.01 7.54 -1.85
N GLY A 95 -9.18 8.24 -2.64
CA GLY A 95 -9.62 9.01 -3.81
C GLY A 95 -10.30 8.12 -4.87
N ALA A 96 -9.75 6.93 -5.13
CA ALA A 96 -10.37 5.92 -5.98
C ALA A 96 -11.74 5.49 -5.44
N GLY A 97 -11.86 5.27 -4.13
CA GLY A 97 -13.15 4.98 -3.49
C GLY A 97 -14.18 6.07 -3.73
N TYR A 98 -13.83 7.34 -3.49
CA TYR A 98 -14.73 8.48 -3.75
C TYR A 98 -15.10 8.63 -5.22
N ALA A 99 -14.13 8.49 -6.13
CA ALA A 99 -14.38 8.58 -7.57
C ALA A 99 -15.36 7.50 -8.05
N LEU A 100 -15.27 6.29 -7.48
CA LEU A 100 -16.16 5.19 -7.82
C LEU A 100 -17.56 5.36 -7.22
N SER A 101 -17.66 5.84 -5.98
CA SER A 101 -18.96 6.16 -5.36
C SER A 101 -19.70 7.29 -6.10
N GLY A 102 -18.97 8.31 -6.56
CA GLY A 102 -19.57 9.40 -7.34
C GLY A 102 -19.98 9.02 -8.77
N LEU A 103 -19.55 7.86 -9.28
CA LEU A 103 -19.99 7.30 -10.57
C LEU A 103 -21.23 6.40 -10.44
N SER A 104 -21.63 6.05 -9.21
CA SER A 104 -22.80 5.21 -8.93
C SER A 104 -24.08 5.99 -8.62
N ASP A 105 -23.99 7.32 -8.55
CA ASP A 105 -25.13 8.26 -8.49
C ASP A 105 -25.52 8.74 -9.90
#